data_AF-R7S4E6-F1
#
_entry.id   AF-R7S4E6-F1
#
_cell.length_a   1.000
_cell.length_b   1.000
_cell.length_c   1.000
_cell.angle_alpha   90.00
_cell.angle_beta   90.00
_cell.angle_gamma   90.00
#
_symmetry.space_group_name_H-M   'P 1'
#
loop_
_entity.id
_entity.type
_entity.pdbx_description
1 polymer ?
#
loop_
_entity_poly.entity_id
_entity_poly.type
_entity_poly.pdbx_seq_one_letter_code
_entity_poly.pdbx_strand_id
1 'polypeptide(L)'
;MLPHGLLWLLLASLTPAQAQNVLNLGAVSDFSGANLTSTPTFSFPASSQLSVSVALCSNASDPPRFFITNNTALDGPTVASGSGSNIWEITLKDGYGNWTGPALDGGMIAGNNLGDLRFQIALSRDGPAHEHLTTLPYFGDTTSNEALLFSPPWDPPSLYQPSFPNYTLPPANLSFPDPSFVTQQNNSLFVFETSSFLPTNTPLTACAVQSQTSVGQQQTPTTWLRDANGWRSEWVLSGLEPLKNYTAFVVVNNTKLSGPINFVTKSGTLHPYPIFEFPFTSPTARFSCPLVHDLPYCPGVSWAVPIAQPTFPNLAHDAHTLPSSISSPLLQYLTNFTTTLTTTACGRDIYSPRQTCADCQRAYRSWLCTVAFPRCSESAPSSSSSSSSQQSQIQGQGQQQQQPLSALVPVSTSSPRRNPLVPQFGTSYQQLLPCLETCNAADRACPTFLGFKCPTKRFNANESYGVGYIDSGEEGEQGGGMTGAAQDRWGNVWCNAG
;
A
#
# COMPACT_ATOMS: atom_id res chain seq x y z
N MET A 1 -29.04 13.33 -72.41
CA MET A 1 -29.02 14.48 -71.49
C MET A 1 -29.92 14.13 -70.31
N LEU A 2 -29.34 13.64 -69.21
CA LEU A 2 -30.10 13.33 -67.99
C LEU A 2 -30.48 14.64 -67.28
N PRO A 3 -31.69 14.74 -66.71
CA PRO A 3 -32.18 15.99 -66.12
C PRO A 3 -31.44 16.28 -64.80
N HIS A 4 -31.02 17.54 -64.63
CA HIS A 4 -30.26 18.05 -63.47
C HIS A 4 -30.97 17.85 -62.11
N GLY A 5 -32.26 17.49 -62.08
CA GLY A 5 -33.00 17.20 -60.85
C GLY A 5 -32.61 15.86 -60.18
N LEU A 6 -32.07 14.90 -60.94
CA LEU A 6 -31.68 13.59 -60.40
C LEU A 6 -30.33 13.63 -59.67
N LEU A 7 -29.47 14.61 -59.97
CA LEU A 7 -28.18 14.79 -59.30
C LEU A 7 -28.35 15.35 -57.87
N TRP A 8 -29.39 16.16 -57.63
CA TRP A 8 -29.68 16.75 -56.33
C TRP A 8 -30.40 15.79 -55.36
N LEU A 9 -31.11 14.78 -55.88
CA LEU A 9 -31.69 13.71 -55.06
C LEU A 9 -30.65 12.67 -54.60
N LEU A 10 -29.55 12.50 -55.35
CA LEU A 10 -28.41 11.64 -54.95
C LEU A 10 -27.49 12.32 -53.91
N LEU A 11 -27.50 13.65 -53.83
CA LEU A 11 -26.77 14.41 -52.82
C LEU A 11 -27.53 14.58 -51.49
N ALA A 12 -28.85 14.34 -51.48
CA ALA A 12 -29.69 14.42 -50.28
C ALA A 12 -29.72 13.12 -49.46
N SER A 13 -29.18 12.00 -49.99
CA SER A 13 -29.11 10.71 -49.28
C SER A 13 -27.75 10.39 -48.67
N LEU A 14 -26.79 11.33 -48.73
CA LEU A 14 -25.57 11.23 -47.92
C LEU A 14 -25.87 11.83 -46.54
N THR A 15 -26.61 11.06 -45.73
CA THR A 15 -26.49 11.19 -44.28
C THR A 15 -24.99 11.08 -43.95
N PRO A 16 -24.42 11.95 -43.10
CA PRO A 16 -23.09 11.66 -42.57
C PRO A 16 -23.22 10.31 -41.89
N ALA A 17 -22.57 9.28 -42.44
CA ALA A 17 -22.35 8.04 -41.72
C ALA A 17 -21.65 8.47 -40.43
N GLN A 18 -22.37 8.45 -39.31
CA GLN A 18 -21.77 8.65 -38.01
C GLN A 18 -20.62 7.66 -37.93
N ALA A 19 -19.40 8.15 -37.74
CA ALA A 19 -18.28 7.29 -37.44
C ALA A 19 -18.66 6.48 -36.20
N GLN A 20 -19.04 5.21 -36.38
CA GLN A 20 -19.27 4.31 -35.27
C GLN A 20 -17.91 4.16 -34.59
N ASN A 21 -17.78 4.73 -33.40
CA ASN A 21 -16.58 4.59 -32.59
C ASN A 21 -16.55 3.15 -32.08
N VAL A 22 -15.81 2.29 -32.79
CA VAL A 22 -15.64 0.88 -32.45
C VAL A 22 -14.65 0.76 -31.30
N LEU A 23 -15.07 0.12 -30.21
CA LEU A 23 -14.24 -0.18 -29.05
C LEU A 23 -13.47 -1.48 -29.29
N ASN A 24 -12.18 -1.49 -28.94
CA ASN A 24 -11.31 -2.65 -29.10
C ASN A 24 -11.16 -3.43 -27.79
N LEU A 25 -11.19 -4.76 -27.88
CA LEU A 25 -10.95 -5.64 -26.74
C LEU A 25 -9.51 -5.51 -26.24
N GLY A 26 -9.32 -5.38 -24.93
CA GLY A 26 -8.01 -5.24 -24.29
C GLY A 26 -7.44 -3.82 -24.36
N ALA A 27 -8.21 -2.85 -24.87
CA ALA A 27 -7.83 -1.44 -24.95
C ALA A 27 -8.69 -0.57 -24.03
N VAL A 28 -8.10 0.52 -23.56
CA VAL A 28 -8.78 1.62 -22.88
C VAL A 28 -8.99 2.74 -23.90
N SER A 29 -10.21 3.24 -24.00
CA SER A 29 -10.57 4.32 -24.92
C SER A 29 -10.94 5.56 -24.13
N ASP A 30 -10.22 6.66 -24.36
CA ASP A 30 -10.45 7.97 -23.75
C ASP A 30 -11.42 8.82 -24.56
N PHE A 31 -12.36 9.46 -23.87
CA PHE A 31 -13.39 10.29 -24.48
C PHE A 31 -13.55 11.63 -23.75
N SER A 32 -14.02 12.63 -24.49
CA SER A 32 -14.46 13.92 -23.97
C SER A 32 -15.87 14.19 -24.48
N GLY A 33 -16.81 14.38 -23.56
CA GLY A 33 -18.21 14.66 -23.88
C GLY A 33 -18.40 15.88 -24.79
N ALA A 34 -17.51 16.88 -24.67
CA ALA A 34 -17.52 18.10 -25.47
C ALA A 34 -17.41 17.84 -26.99
N ASN A 35 -16.81 16.70 -27.36
CA ASN A 35 -16.57 16.32 -28.75
C ASN A 35 -17.58 15.26 -29.25
N LEU A 36 -18.59 14.93 -28.45
CA LEU A 36 -19.55 13.86 -28.73
C LEU A 36 -20.94 14.44 -28.99
N THR A 37 -21.80 13.63 -29.61
CA THR A 37 -23.23 13.95 -29.73
C THR A 37 -23.89 13.94 -28.35
N SER A 38 -25.16 14.33 -28.24
CA SER A 38 -25.89 14.28 -26.96
C SER A 38 -26.06 12.87 -26.39
N THR A 39 -26.05 11.86 -27.26
CA THR A 39 -26.14 10.43 -26.92
C THR A 39 -25.19 9.60 -27.81
N PRO A 40 -23.86 9.66 -27.59
CA PRO A 40 -22.91 8.89 -28.37
C PRO A 40 -23.10 7.40 -28.12
N THR A 41 -22.98 6.62 -29.19
CA THR A 41 -23.05 5.15 -29.15
C THR A 41 -21.73 4.57 -29.64
N PHE A 42 -21.23 3.57 -28.93
CA PHE A 42 -19.96 2.89 -29.20
C PHE A 42 -20.23 1.40 -29.38
N SER A 43 -19.80 0.82 -30.49
CA SER A 43 -19.97 -0.61 -30.75
C SER A 43 -18.79 -1.41 -30.20
N PHE A 44 -19.03 -2.66 -29.81
CA PHE A 44 -17.98 -3.58 -29.33
C PHE A 44 -18.13 -4.97 -29.95
N PRO A 45 -17.02 -5.73 -30.09
CA PRO A 45 -17.01 -7.00 -30.79
C PRO A 45 -17.69 -8.12 -30.01
N ALA A 46 -18.00 -9.20 -30.72
CA ALA A 46 -18.51 -10.44 -30.15
C ALA A 46 -17.52 -11.09 -29.16
N SER A 47 -18.03 -11.57 -28.03
CA SER A 47 -17.27 -12.35 -27.03
C SER A 47 -18.19 -13.21 -26.18
N SER A 48 -17.76 -14.43 -25.85
CA SER A 48 -18.46 -15.34 -24.94
C SER A 48 -18.47 -14.84 -23.50
N GLN A 49 -17.42 -14.12 -23.11
CA GLN A 49 -17.28 -13.45 -21.83
C GLN A 49 -16.71 -12.05 -22.08
N LEU A 50 -17.44 -11.02 -21.67
CA LEU A 50 -17.03 -9.63 -21.84
C LEU A 50 -17.29 -8.87 -20.54
N SER A 51 -16.32 -8.07 -20.14
CA SER A 51 -16.50 -6.98 -19.20
C SER A 51 -16.37 -5.65 -19.93
N VAL A 52 -17.39 -4.80 -19.77
CA VAL A 52 -17.36 -3.40 -20.18
C VAL A 52 -17.30 -2.56 -18.92
N SER A 53 -16.29 -1.71 -18.80
CA SER A 53 -16.11 -0.85 -17.63
C SER A 53 -15.97 0.60 -18.05
N VAL A 54 -16.57 1.49 -17.26
CA VAL A 54 -16.57 2.93 -17.48
C VAL A 54 -15.94 3.61 -16.25
N ALA A 55 -15.08 4.59 -16.48
CA ALA A 55 -14.49 5.42 -15.43
C ALA A 55 -14.57 6.90 -15.79
N LEU A 56 -14.99 7.73 -14.84
CA LEU A 56 -15.02 9.17 -14.98
C LEU A 56 -13.64 9.74 -14.62
N CYS A 57 -13.10 10.60 -15.48
CA CYS A 57 -11.77 11.20 -15.32
C CYS A 57 -11.82 12.67 -14.91
N SER A 58 -13.01 13.26 -14.87
CA SER A 58 -13.25 14.62 -14.36
C SER A 58 -14.58 14.67 -13.63
N ASN A 59 -14.81 15.77 -12.89
CA ASN A 59 -16.10 16.00 -12.24
C ASN A 59 -17.19 16.14 -13.30
N ALA A 60 -18.36 15.59 -13.02
CA ALA A 60 -19.54 15.75 -13.86
C ALA A 60 -20.46 16.82 -13.25
N SER A 61 -20.95 17.74 -14.07
CA SER A 61 -21.93 18.76 -13.64
C SER A 61 -23.31 18.15 -13.35
N ASP A 62 -23.68 17.15 -14.16
CA ASP A 62 -24.89 16.33 -14.01
C ASP A 62 -24.49 14.85 -13.89
N PRO A 63 -25.26 14.01 -13.19
CA PRO A 63 -24.98 12.57 -13.11
C PRO A 63 -25.01 11.91 -14.51
N PRO A 64 -23.86 11.41 -15.01
CA PRO A 64 -23.80 10.74 -16.29
C PRO A 64 -24.39 9.34 -16.17
N ARG A 65 -25.02 8.86 -17.24
CA ARG A 65 -25.64 7.52 -17.28
C ARG A 65 -25.13 6.75 -18.48
N PHE A 66 -24.81 5.48 -18.27
CA PHE A 66 -24.28 4.61 -19.32
C PHE A 66 -25.19 3.38 -19.45
N PHE A 67 -25.61 3.09 -20.67
CA PHE A 67 -26.48 1.96 -20.98
C PHE A 67 -25.79 1.04 -21.98
N ILE A 68 -25.93 -0.26 -21.77
CA ILE A 68 -25.32 -1.30 -22.59
C ILE A 68 -26.38 -2.27 -23.10
N THR A 69 -26.22 -2.70 -24.35
CA THR A 69 -27.01 -3.75 -24.97
C THR A 69 -26.09 -4.74 -25.67
N ASN A 70 -26.37 -6.02 -25.55
CA ASN A 70 -25.75 -7.08 -26.35
C ASN A 70 -26.62 -7.50 -27.55
N ASN A 71 -27.71 -6.77 -27.79
CA ASN A 71 -28.57 -6.94 -28.94
C ASN A 71 -28.18 -5.93 -30.03
N THR A 72 -27.62 -6.43 -31.13
CA THR A 72 -27.19 -5.64 -32.30
C THR A 72 -28.33 -5.23 -33.23
N ALA A 73 -29.56 -5.73 -33.00
CA ALA A 73 -30.75 -5.33 -33.75
C ALA A 73 -31.37 -4.00 -33.28
N LEU A 74 -30.86 -3.43 -32.19
CA LEU A 74 -31.27 -2.11 -31.69
C LEU A 74 -30.38 -1.03 -32.31
N ASP A 75 -30.93 0.14 -32.62
CA ASP A 75 -30.15 1.31 -33.12
C ASP A 75 -29.32 2.00 -32.01
N GLY A 76 -29.44 1.55 -30.76
CA GLY A 76 -28.69 2.03 -29.61
C GLY A 76 -29.44 1.83 -28.29
N PRO A 77 -28.73 1.64 -27.15
CA PRO A 77 -29.38 1.54 -25.85
C PRO A 77 -29.85 2.95 -25.40
N THR A 78 -31.16 3.17 -25.28
CA THR A 78 -31.73 4.48 -24.86
C THR A 78 -32.63 4.36 -23.64
N VAL A 79 -32.72 5.43 -22.84
CA VAL A 79 -33.60 5.50 -21.65
C VAL A 79 -35.08 5.25 -22.00
N ALA A 80 -35.48 5.54 -23.24
CA ALA A 80 -36.84 5.38 -23.75
C ALA A 80 -37.18 3.93 -24.12
N SER A 81 -36.19 3.06 -24.30
CA SER A 81 -36.41 1.61 -24.51
C SER A 81 -36.54 0.92 -23.15
N GLY A 82 -37.59 1.29 -22.42
CA GLY A 82 -37.93 0.72 -21.13
C GLY A 82 -38.01 -0.81 -21.16
N SER A 83 -37.46 -1.45 -20.13
CA SER A 83 -37.64 -2.87 -19.74
C SER A 83 -37.63 -3.92 -20.87
N GLY A 84 -36.85 -3.71 -21.94
CA GLY A 84 -36.54 -4.78 -22.90
C GLY A 84 -35.53 -5.76 -22.29
N SER A 85 -35.60 -7.05 -22.64
CA SER A 85 -34.84 -8.14 -22.00
C SER A 85 -33.31 -8.07 -22.12
N ASN A 86 -32.73 -7.06 -22.79
CA ASN A 86 -31.31 -7.02 -23.16
C ASN A 86 -30.67 -5.61 -23.09
N ILE A 87 -31.21 -4.70 -22.27
CA ILE A 87 -30.59 -3.39 -22.00
C ILE A 87 -30.31 -3.29 -20.50
N TRP A 88 -29.08 -2.93 -20.15
CA TRP A 88 -28.64 -2.77 -18.77
C TRP A 88 -28.05 -1.38 -18.54
N GLU A 89 -28.24 -0.85 -17.33
CA GLU A 89 -27.57 0.38 -16.90
C GLU A 89 -26.29 0.03 -16.13
N ILE A 90 -25.17 0.65 -16.51
CA ILE A 90 -23.93 0.59 -15.74
C ILE A 90 -24.04 1.64 -14.63
N THR A 91 -24.37 1.17 -13.42
CA THR A 91 -24.44 2.04 -12.25
C THR A 91 -23.04 2.45 -11.83
N LEU A 92 -22.80 3.75 -11.74
CA LEU A 92 -21.51 4.29 -11.30
C LEU A 92 -21.49 4.45 -9.77
N LYS A 93 -20.44 3.94 -9.14
CA LYS A 93 -20.11 4.16 -7.73
C LYS A 93 -18.71 4.77 -7.67
N ASP A 94 -18.54 5.85 -6.91
CA ASP A 94 -17.27 6.58 -6.80
C ASP A 94 -16.68 7.00 -8.17
N GLY A 95 -17.55 7.15 -9.18
CA GLY A 95 -17.19 7.55 -10.54
C GLY A 95 -16.73 6.42 -11.46
N TYR A 96 -16.92 5.15 -11.11
CA TYR A 96 -16.70 4.03 -12.04
C TYR A 96 -17.82 2.99 -11.95
N GLY A 97 -17.98 2.17 -12.98
CA GLY A 97 -18.94 1.07 -12.99
C GLY A 97 -18.61 0.06 -14.08
N ASN A 98 -19.20 -1.13 -14.00
CA ASN A 98 -19.02 -2.15 -15.01
C ASN A 98 -20.29 -2.95 -15.29
N TRP A 99 -20.28 -3.62 -16.43
CA TRP A 99 -21.19 -4.70 -16.79
C TRP A 99 -20.35 -5.90 -17.21
N THR A 100 -20.79 -7.09 -16.82
CA THR A 100 -20.17 -8.36 -17.22
C THR A 100 -21.25 -9.29 -17.76
N GLY A 101 -20.98 -9.90 -18.91
CA GLY A 101 -21.93 -10.81 -19.53
C GLY A 101 -21.48 -11.29 -20.91
N PRO A 102 -22.26 -12.22 -21.50
CA PRO A 102 -22.02 -12.68 -22.86
C PRO A 102 -22.51 -11.64 -23.88
N ALA A 103 -21.74 -11.45 -24.94
CA ALA A 103 -22.10 -10.64 -26.10
C ALA A 103 -21.77 -11.42 -27.37
N LEU A 104 -22.52 -12.48 -27.64
CA LEU A 104 -22.19 -13.45 -28.71
C LEU A 104 -22.19 -12.85 -30.11
N ASP A 105 -23.02 -11.81 -30.32
CA ASP A 105 -23.13 -11.10 -31.59
C ASP A 105 -22.49 -9.69 -31.54
N GLY A 106 -21.80 -9.37 -30.44
CA GLY A 106 -21.33 -8.02 -30.13
C GLY A 106 -22.39 -7.19 -29.41
N GLY A 107 -22.24 -5.88 -29.45
CA GLY A 107 -23.21 -4.99 -28.81
C GLY A 107 -22.80 -3.53 -28.85
N MET A 108 -23.53 -2.72 -28.10
CA MET A 108 -23.32 -1.28 -28.05
C MET A 108 -23.46 -0.72 -26.64
N ILE A 109 -22.70 0.32 -26.34
CA ILE A 109 -22.82 1.15 -25.14
C ILE A 109 -23.11 2.58 -25.54
N ALA A 110 -24.06 3.23 -24.86
CA ALA A 110 -24.35 4.65 -25.04
C ALA A 110 -24.18 5.42 -23.73
N GLY A 111 -23.75 6.67 -23.82
CA GLY A 111 -23.63 7.59 -22.69
C GLY A 111 -24.61 8.75 -22.80
N ASN A 112 -25.18 9.16 -21.68
CA ASN A 112 -26.11 10.29 -21.57
C ASN A 112 -25.62 11.28 -20.52
N ASN A 113 -26.02 12.56 -20.65
CA ASN A 113 -25.63 13.65 -19.76
C ASN A 113 -24.11 13.82 -19.64
N LEU A 114 -23.39 13.70 -20.76
CA LEU A 114 -21.93 13.73 -20.76
C LEU A 114 -21.36 15.14 -20.68
N GLY A 115 -22.03 16.18 -21.21
CA GLY A 115 -21.52 17.56 -21.15
C GLY A 115 -20.04 17.66 -21.54
N ASP A 116 -19.21 18.32 -20.72
CA ASP A 116 -17.75 18.41 -20.91
C ASP A 116 -16.95 17.31 -20.17
N LEU A 117 -17.62 16.25 -19.71
CA LEU A 117 -17.03 15.17 -18.93
C LEU A 117 -15.95 14.43 -19.71
N ARG A 118 -14.80 14.21 -19.07
CA ARG A 118 -13.79 13.26 -19.53
C ARG A 118 -14.05 11.91 -18.91
N PHE A 119 -14.03 10.85 -19.71
CA PHE A 119 -14.27 9.49 -19.24
C PHE A 119 -13.53 8.47 -20.11
N GLN A 120 -13.34 7.27 -19.56
CA GLN A 120 -12.75 6.13 -20.23
C GLN A 120 -13.78 5.00 -20.33
N ILE A 121 -13.73 4.26 -21.45
CA ILE A 121 -14.41 2.96 -21.60
C ILE A 121 -13.36 1.92 -21.93
N ALA A 122 -13.42 0.78 -21.25
CA ALA A 122 -12.50 -0.33 -21.48
C ALA A 122 -13.24 -1.66 -21.57
N LEU A 123 -12.75 -2.52 -22.47
CA LEU A 123 -13.26 -3.85 -22.73
C LEU A 123 -12.24 -4.91 -22.33
N SER A 124 -12.67 -5.95 -21.61
CA SER A 124 -11.78 -7.01 -21.13
C SER A 124 -12.49 -8.37 -21.07
N ARG A 125 -11.71 -9.47 -21.15
CA ARG A 125 -12.21 -10.84 -20.90
C ARG A 125 -11.94 -11.31 -19.48
N ASP A 126 -10.96 -10.72 -18.80
CA ASP A 126 -10.44 -11.17 -17.51
C ASP A 126 -11.02 -10.37 -16.34
N GLY A 127 -12.27 -9.94 -16.48
CA GLY A 127 -12.94 -9.05 -15.52
C GLY A 127 -12.81 -7.56 -15.88
N PRO A 128 -13.34 -6.65 -15.04
CA PRO A 128 -13.36 -5.22 -15.32
C PRO A 128 -11.95 -4.64 -15.37
N ALA A 129 -11.70 -3.79 -16.38
CA ALA A 129 -10.42 -3.08 -16.49
C ALA A 129 -10.33 -1.95 -15.46
N HIS A 130 -11.39 -1.15 -15.30
CA HIS A 130 -11.49 -0.15 -14.25
C HIS A 130 -12.02 -0.78 -12.96
N GLU A 131 -11.21 -0.80 -11.91
CA GLU A 131 -11.59 -1.35 -10.61
C GLU A 131 -10.87 -0.67 -9.45
N HIS A 132 -11.48 -0.75 -8.27
CA HIS A 132 -10.82 -0.45 -7.00
C HIS A 132 -10.21 -1.72 -6.43
N LEU A 133 -8.92 -1.69 -6.18
CA LEU A 133 -8.23 -2.78 -5.52
C LEU A 133 -8.59 -2.77 -4.03
N THR A 134 -8.98 -3.94 -3.53
CA THR A 134 -9.21 -4.17 -2.10
C THR A 134 -7.90 -4.20 -1.33
N THR A 135 -6.83 -4.66 -1.97
CA THR A 135 -5.49 -4.69 -1.40
C THR A 135 -4.89 -3.30 -1.34
N LEU A 136 -4.41 -2.94 -0.16
CA LEU A 136 -3.88 -1.63 0.12
C LEU A 136 -2.41 -1.49 -0.29
N PRO A 137 -1.97 -0.28 -0.67
CA PRO A 137 -0.58 0.11 -0.55
C PRO A 137 -0.10 -0.05 0.89
N TYR A 138 1.20 -0.11 1.09
CA TYR A 138 1.79 -0.18 2.43
C TYR A 138 2.57 1.10 2.73
N PHE A 139 2.31 1.69 3.90
CA PHE A 139 3.07 2.82 4.41
C PHE A 139 4.21 2.31 5.29
N GLY A 140 5.45 2.53 4.87
CA GLY A 140 6.63 2.16 5.67
C GLY A 140 6.80 3.12 6.85
N ASP A 141 7.33 4.30 6.57
CA ASP A 141 7.51 5.36 7.56
C ASP A 141 7.81 6.71 6.90
N THR A 142 7.90 7.76 7.71
CA THR A 142 8.26 9.13 7.28
C THR A 142 9.48 9.69 8.02
N THR A 143 10.12 10.69 7.43
CA THR A 143 10.93 11.68 8.17
C THR A 143 10.15 13.00 8.25
N SER A 144 10.83 14.13 8.48
CA SER A 144 10.20 15.45 8.38
C SER A 144 9.79 15.85 6.97
N ASN A 145 10.42 15.28 5.94
CA ASN A 145 10.26 15.70 4.55
C ASN A 145 10.32 14.55 3.54
N GLU A 146 10.52 13.31 4.01
CA GLU A 146 10.57 12.10 3.19
C GLU A 146 9.52 11.09 3.65
N ALA A 147 9.15 10.20 2.75
CA ALA A 147 8.24 9.09 3.03
C ALA A 147 8.64 7.85 2.25
N LEU A 148 8.43 6.68 2.85
CA LEU A 148 8.62 5.39 2.21
C LEU A 148 7.25 4.72 2.02
N LEU A 149 6.90 4.46 0.76
CA LEU A 149 5.60 3.92 0.36
C LEU A 149 5.80 2.74 -0.56
N PHE A 150 4.85 1.80 -0.52
CA PHE A 150 4.88 0.60 -1.33
C PHE A 150 3.55 0.36 -2.01
N SER A 151 3.59 -0.24 -3.20
CA SER A 151 2.39 -0.68 -3.90
C SER A 151 1.68 -1.79 -3.12
N PRO A 152 0.42 -2.11 -3.47
CA PRO A 152 -0.12 -3.43 -3.18
C PRO A 152 0.84 -4.52 -3.68
N PRO A 153 0.96 -5.65 -2.95
CA PRO A 153 1.82 -6.75 -3.37
C PRO A 153 1.24 -7.47 -4.59
N TRP A 154 2.11 -8.00 -5.44
CA TRP A 154 1.75 -8.86 -6.57
C TRP A 154 2.70 -10.06 -6.64
N ASP A 155 2.27 -11.11 -7.34
CA ASP A 155 3.07 -12.30 -7.64
C ASP A 155 3.77 -12.91 -6.40
N PRO A 156 2.99 -13.41 -5.41
CA PRO A 156 3.54 -13.99 -4.19
C PRO A 156 4.51 -15.13 -4.51
N PRO A 157 5.72 -15.15 -3.91
CA PRO A 157 6.72 -16.17 -4.22
C PRO A 157 6.27 -17.54 -3.72
N SER A 158 6.63 -18.59 -4.47
CA SER A 158 6.51 -19.95 -3.94
C SER A 158 7.50 -20.15 -2.80
N LEU A 159 6.99 -20.31 -1.59
CA LEU A 159 7.83 -20.60 -0.42
C LEU A 159 8.19 -22.09 -0.42
N TYR A 160 9.43 -22.40 -0.81
CA TYR A 160 9.95 -23.76 -0.73
C TYR A 160 9.99 -24.22 0.73
N GLN A 161 9.31 -25.34 1.01
CA GLN A 161 9.37 -26.01 2.30
C GLN A 161 10.37 -27.15 2.21
N PRO A 162 11.54 -27.06 2.87
CA PRO A 162 12.48 -28.16 2.89
C PRO A 162 11.90 -29.36 3.63
N SER A 163 12.26 -30.56 3.18
CA SER A 163 11.85 -31.84 3.79
C SER A 163 13.05 -32.76 3.96
N PHE A 164 12.93 -33.72 4.88
CA PHE A 164 13.93 -34.78 5.00
C PHE A 164 14.24 -35.46 3.64
N PRO A 165 15.51 -35.82 3.33
CA PRO A 165 16.71 -35.67 4.16
C PRO A 165 17.47 -34.35 3.98
N ASN A 166 17.05 -33.46 3.08
CA ASN A 166 17.81 -32.26 2.72
C ASN A 166 17.08 -30.99 3.14
N TYR A 167 17.58 -30.36 4.21
CA TYR A 167 17.05 -29.11 4.73
C TYR A 167 17.82 -27.89 4.24
N THR A 168 17.72 -27.59 2.95
CA THR A 168 18.27 -26.34 2.39
C THR A 168 17.39 -25.16 2.79
N LEU A 169 17.96 -24.22 3.54
CA LEU A 169 17.30 -22.98 3.94
C LEU A 169 17.89 -21.78 3.20
N PRO A 170 17.12 -20.69 3.01
CA PRO A 170 17.64 -19.44 2.48
C PRO A 170 18.89 -18.97 3.24
N PRO A 171 19.93 -18.46 2.55
CA PRO A 171 21.11 -17.90 3.21
C PRO A 171 20.77 -16.69 4.09
N ALA A 172 21.67 -16.32 5.00
CA ALA A 172 21.49 -15.15 5.86
C ALA A 172 21.28 -13.85 5.06
N ASN A 173 22.16 -13.62 4.08
CA ASN A 173 22.00 -12.58 3.08
C ASN A 173 21.12 -13.13 1.95
N LEU A 174 19.88 -12.67 1.85
CA LEU A 174 18.99 -13.13 0.80
C LEU A 174 19.49 -12.62 -0.56
N SER A 175 19.53 -13.50 -1.53
CA SER A 175 19.50 -13.11 -2.92
C SER A 175 18.05 -13.23 -3.35
N PHE A 176 17.35 -12.10 -3.47
CA PHE A 176 16.02 -12.16 -4.07
C PHE A 176 16.14 -12.68 -5.50
N PRO A 177 15.13 -13.43 -5.98
CA PRO A 177 15.06 -13.79 -7.40
C PRO A 177 15.22 -12.52 -8.23
N ASP A 178 15.89 -12.60 -9.37
CA ASP A 178 15.98 -11.44 -10.26
C ASP A 178 14.55 -10.99 -10.63
N PRO A 179 14.17 -9.72 -10.36
CA PRO A 179 12.84 -9.22 -10.65
C PRO A 179 12.48 -9.31 -12.14
N SER A 180 13.45 -9.50 -13.03
CA SER A 180 13.21 -9.76 -14.47
C SER A 180 12.35 -11.01 -14.74
N PHE A 181 12.33 -11.99 -13.82
CA PHE A 181 11.52 -13.21 -13.94
C PHE A 181 10.11 -13.06 -13.35
N VAL A 182 9.78 -11.91 -12.76
CA VAL A 182 8.49 -11.62 -12.14
C VAL A 182 7.60 -10.94 -13.16
N THR A 183 6.30 -11.17 -13.08
CA THR A 183 5.35 -10.41 -13.90
C THR A 183 5.45 -8.94 -13.55
N GLN A 184 6.03 -8.14 -14.45
CA GLN A 184 6.20 -6.71 -14.24
C GLN A 184 4.84 -6.02 -14.22
N GLN A 185 4.61 -5.22 -13.18
CA GLN A 185 3.37 -4.48 -13.00
C GLN A 185 3.65 -2.99 -13.13
N ASN A 186 2.88 -2.30 -13.97
CA ASN A 186 3.04 -0.86 -14.14
C ASN A 186 2.32 -0.13 -12.99
N ASN A 187 3.07 0.22 -11.96
CA ASN A 187 2.57 0.91 -10.79
C ASN A 187 3.02 2.38 -10.79
N SER A 188 2.10 3.28 -10.54
CA SER A 188 2.37 4.71 -10.38
C SER A 188 1.80 5.21 -9.05
N LEU A 189 2.63 5.91 -8.27
CA LEU A 189 2.24 6.47 -6.98
C LEU A 189 1.75 7.91 -7.16
N PHE A 190 0.62 8.23 -6.54
CA PHE A 190 0.06 9.58 -6.47
C PHE A 190 -0.13 9.97 -5.01
N VAL A 191 0.47 11.08 -4.61
CA VAL A 191 0.38 11.62 -3.26
C VAL A 191 -0.21 13.01 -3.30
N PHE A 192 -1.11 13.28 -2.36
CA PHE A 192 -1.77 14.56 -2.22
C PHE A 192 -1.80 14.97 -0.75
N GLU A 193 -1.71 16.26 -0.48
CA GLU A 193 -2.04 16.77 0.85
C GLU A 193 -3.50 16.45 1.17
N THR A 194 -3.78 15.83 2.32
CA THR A 194 -5.12 15.34 2.67
C THR A 194 -6.16 16.45 2.72
N SER A 195 -5.81 17.65 3.23
CA SER A 195 -6.67 18.84 3.24
C SER A 195 -7.03 19.35 1.84
N SER A 196 -6.15 19.10 0.88
CA SER A 196 -6.28 19.51 -0.51
C SER A 196 -6.82 18.38 -1.40
N PHE A 197 -6.95 17.16 -0.85
CA PHE A 197 -7.27 15.97 -1.62
C PHE A 197 -8.77 15.93 -1.93
N LEU A 198 -9.05 16.28 -3.19
CA LEU A 198 -10.32 16.25 -3.91
C LEU A 198 -11.45 17.08 -3.28
N PRO A 199 -11.96 18.14 -3.97
CA PRO A 199 -13.26 18.70 -3.61
C PRO A 199 -14.29 17.55 -3.59
N THR A 200 -15.31 17.66 -2.74
CA THR A 200 -16.30 16.64 -2.34
C THR A 200 -16.99 15.83 -3.47
N ASN A 201 -16.70 16.10 -4.74
CA ASN A 201 -17.33 15.50 -5.92
C ASN A 201 -16.35 14.94 -6.97
N THR A 202 -15.04 14.80 -6.69
CA THR A 202 -14.12 14.21 -7.68
C THR A 202 -14.21 12.67 -7.72
N PRO A 203 -14.40 12.07 -8.91
CA PRO A 203 -14.34 10.62 -9.09
C PRO A 203 -13.06 10.03 -8.50
N LEU A 204 -13.20 8.95 -7.74
CA LEU A 204 -12.06 8.16 -7.27
C LEU A 204 -11.74 7.12 -8.33
N THR A 205 -11.18 7.52 -9.46
CA THR A 205 -10.77 6.59 -10.53
C THR A 205 -9.30 6.77 -10.87
N ALA A 206 -8.68 5.77 -11.49
CA ALA A 206 -7.29 5.86 -11.93
C ALA A 206 -7.06 7.09 -12.82
N CYS A 207 -7.89 7.29 -13.84
CA CYS A 207 -7.73 8.42 -14.75
C CYS A 207 -8.02 9.78 -14.11
N ALA A 208 -8.95 9.86 -13.14
CA ALA A 208 -9.17 11.10 -12.38
C ALA A 208 -7.95 11.43 -11.51
N VAL A 209 -7.40 10.45 -10.79
CA VAL A 209 -6.18 10.62 -9.99
C VAL A 209 -4.98 10.99 -10.84
N GLN A 210 -4.81 10.33 -12.00
CA GLN A 210 -3.73 10.62 -12.95
C GLN A 210 -3.81 12.01 -13.59
N SER A 211 -5.01 12.61 -13.63
CA SER A 211 -5.21 13.98 -14.14
C SER A 211 -4.76 15.06 -13.15
N GLN A 212 -4.52 14.69 -11.89
CA GLN A 212 -4.12 15.62 -10.83
C GLN A 212 -2.59 15.64 -10.66
N THR A 213 -2.08 16.75 -10.13
CA THR A 213 -0.66 16.89 -9.82
C THR A 213 -0.34 16.22 -8.49
N SER A 214 0.49 15.17 -8.52
CA SER A 214 1.05 14.57 -7.31
C SER A 214 2.06 15.52 -6.66
N VAL A 215 2.09 15.56 -5.32
CA VAL A 215 3.09 16.28 -4.54
C VAL A 215 4.30 15.41 -4.23
N GLY A 216 5.40 16.04 -3.81
CA GLY A 216 6.67 15.38 -3.49
C GLY A 216 7.48 15.01 -4.74
N GLN A 217 8.79 14.82 -4.54
CA GLN A 217 9.71 14.31 -5.55
C GLN A 217 9.88 12.81 -5.33
N GLN A 218 9.50 12.01 -6.33
CA GLN A 218 9.59 10.55 -6.27
C GLN A 218 10.92 10.09 -6.88
N GLN A 219 11.68 9.29 -6.15
CA GLN A 219 12.78 8.54 -6.76
C GLN A 219 12.22 7.43 -7.68
N THR A 220 13.05 6.98 -8.62
CA THR A 220 12.69 5.86 -9.51
C THR A 220 12.29 4.64 -8.66
N PRO A 221 11.10 4.05 -8.88
CA PRO A 221 10.69 2.92 -8.08
C PRO A 221 11.57 1.71 -8.30
N THR A 222 11.88 1.01 -7.21
CA THR A 222 12.54 -0.29 -7.24
C THR A 222 11.51 -1.39 -7.00
N THR A 223 11.81 -2.60 -7.48
CA THR A 223 10.97 -3.78 -7.23
C THR A 223 11.52 -4.53 -6.03
N TRP A 224 10.71 -4.69 -4.98
CA TRP A 224 11.15 -5.18 -3.68
C TRP A 224 10.29 -6.35 -3.18
N LEU A 225 10.94 -7.45 -2.78
CA LEU A 225 10.27 -8.59 -2.15
C LEU A 225 10.34 -8.47 -0.62
N ARG A 226 9.39 -7.73 -0.07
CA ARG A 226 9.33 -7.40 1.36
C ARG A 226 9.03 -8.61 2.25
N ASP A 227 8.08 -9.44 1.82
CA ASP A 227 7.52 -10.52 2.61
C ASP A 227 6.81 -11.56 1.72
N ALA A 228 6.16 -12.54 2.36
CA ALA A 228 5.47 -13.64 1.69
C ALA A 228 4.26 -13.20 0.84
N ASN A 229 3.77 -11.97 0.97
CA ASN A 229 2.61 -11.50 0.23
C ASN A 229 2.93 -11.20 -1.25
N GLY A 230 4.22 -11.00 -1.57
CA GLY A 230 4.67 -10.77 -2.95
C GLY A 230 5.53 -9.53 -3.13
N TRP A 231 5.88 -9.31 -4.38
CA TRP A 231 6.66 -8.18 -4.87
C TRP A 231 5.88 -6.87 -4.73
N ARG A 232 6.60 -5.79 -4.47
CA ARG A 232 6.06 -4.43 -4.35
C ARG A 232 6.94 -3.46 -5.12
N SER A 233 6.35 -2.39 -5.62
CA SER A 233 7.10 -1.21 -6.04
C SER A 233 7.35 -0.39 -4.81
N GLU A 234 8.60 -0.03 -4.55
CA GLU A 234 9.02 0.80 -3.44
C GLU A 234 9.33 2.21 -3.95
N TRP A 235 8.80 3.22 -3.25
CA TRP A 235 9.08 4.63 -3.55
C TRP A 235 9.64 5.32 -2.32
N VAL A 236 10.79 5.97 -2.51
CA VAL A 236 11.32 6.98 -1.59
C VAL A 236 10.89 8.35 -2.11
N LEU A 237 10.06 9.03 -1.32
CA LEU A 237 9.60 10.38 -1.58
C LEU A 237 10.44 11.40 -0.82
N SER A 238 10.58 12.60 -1.38
CA SER A 238 11.18 13.76 -0.72
C SER A 238 10.44 15.05 -1.04
N GLY A 239 10.82 16.15 -0.40
CA GLY A 239 10.19 17.46 -0.64
C GLY A 239 8.77 17.57 -0.06
N LEU A 240 8.44 16.74 0.92
CA LEU A 240 7.22 16.88 1.70
C LEU A 240 7.41 17.94 2.80
N GLU A 241 6.31 18.54 3.26
CA GLU A 241 6.32 19.51 4.34
C GLU A 241 6.20 18.78 5.69
N PRO A 242 6.87 19.24 6.76
CA PRO A 242 6.75 18.64 8.09
C PRO A 242 5.37 18.79 8.72
N LEU A 243 5.00 17.85 9.60
CA LEU A 243 3.72 17.83 10.35
C LEU A 243 2.47 17.93 9.46
N LYS A 244 2.53 17.34 8.26
CA LYS A 244 1.49 17.46 7.26
C LYS A 244 0.89 16.11 6.93
N ASN A 245 -0.44 16.08 6.82
CA ASN A 245 -1.21 14.91 6.46
C ASN A 245 -1.23 14.75 4.94
N TYR A 246 -0.91 13.54 4.48
CA TYR A 246 -0.93 13.17 3.09
C TYR A 246 -1.78 11.92 2.89
N THR A 247 -2.43 11.84 1.73
CA THR A 247 -3.15 10.67 1.25
C THR A 247 -2.48 10.19 -0.03
N ALA A 248 -2.18 8.89 -0.09
CA ALA A 248 -1.54 8.26 -1.23
C ALA A 248 -2.41 7.18 -1.87
N PHE A 249 -2.32 7.10 -3.20
CA PHE A 249 -2.96 6.12 -4.06
C PHE A 249 -1.92 5.51 -4.98
N VAL A 250 -2.13 4.26 -5.35
CA VAL A 250 -1.35 3.57 -6.36
C VAL A 250 -2.27 3.21 -7.51
N VAL A 251 -1.91 3.70 -8.70
CA VAL A 251 -2.55 3.31 -9.94
C VAL A 251 -1.80 2.12 -10.50
N VAL A 252 -2.53 1.04 -10.78
CA VAL A 252 -2.02 -0.21 -11.31
C VAL A 252 -2.51 -0.37 -12.75
N ASN A 253 -1.59 -0.60 -13.68
CA ASN A 253 -1.86 -0.78 -15.11
C ASN A 253 -2.78 0.32 -15.69
N ASN A 254 -2.56 1.56 -15.25
CA ASN A 254 -3.27 2.79 -15.68
C ASN A 254 -4.79 2.84 -15.46
N THR A 255 -5.42 1.77 -14.97
CA THR A 255 -6.89 1.63 -14.95
C THR A 255 -7.44 1.25 -13.59
N LYS A 256 -6.61 0.59 -12.77
CA LYS A 256 -6.99 0.10 -11.45
C LYS A 256 -6.46 1.06 -10.39
N LEU A 257 -7.29 1.40 -9.41
CA LEU A 257 -6.94 2.32 -8.35
C LEU A 257 -6.87 1.57 -7.02
N SER A 258 -5.80 1.73 -6.27
CA SER A 258 -5.72 1.20 -4.91
C SER A 258 -6.65 1.96 -3.95
N GLY A 259 -6.98 1.34 -2.83
CA GLY A 259 -7.54 2.10 -1.71
C GLY A 259 -6.55 3.17 -1.20
N PRO A 260 -7.05 4.25 -0.57
CA PRO A 260 -6.21 5.29 0.01
C PRO A 260 -5.45 4.77 1.23
N ILE A 261 -4.24 5.25 1.40
CA ILE A 261 -3.51 5.21 2.68
C ILE A 261 -3.16 6.63 3.11
N ASN A 262 -3.24 6.90 4.40
CA ASN A 262 -2.87 8.20 4.97
C ASN A 262 -1.57 8.06 5.74
N PHE A 263 -0.79 9.13 5.75
CA PHE A 263 0.40 9.23 6.56
C PHE A 263 0.68 10.69 6.93
N VAL A 264 1.49 10.86 7.97
CA VAL A 264 1.89 12.17 8.47
C VAL A 264 3.40 12.26 8.45
N THR A 265 3.93 13.36 7.92
CA THR A 265 5.35 13.68 8.05
C THR A 265 5.67 14.12 9.47
N LYS A 266 6.84 13.75 9.96
CA LYS A 266 7.25 14.03 11.33
C LYS A 266 7.66 15.49 11.52
N SER A 267 7.92 15.89 12.75
CA SER A 267 8.34 17.23 13.10
C SER A 267 9.64 17.60 12.38
N GLY A 268 9.62 18.78 11.78
CA GLY A 268 10.77 19.39 11.14
C GLY A 268 10.83 20.84 11.60
N THR A 269 12.03 21.38 11.80
CA THR A 269 12.16 22.82 12.01
C THR A 269 11.79 23.53 10.72
N LEU A 270 10.73 24.35 10.76
CA LEU A 270 10.66 25.53 9.91
C LEU A 270 11.72 26.51 10.41
N HIS A 271 12.74 26.78 9.61
CA HIS A 271 13.61 27.92 9.87
C HIS A 271 13.68 28.82 8.64
N PRO A 272 12.82 29.84 8.54
CA PRO A 272 13.15 31.06 7.83
C PRO A 272 13.76 32.05 8.84
N TYR A 273 15.10 32.22 8.80
CA TYR A 273 15.89 33.31 9.43
C TYR A 273 16.27 33.26 10.94
N PRO A 274 17.35 33.96 11.35
CA PRO A 274 18.24 33.54 12.44
C PRO A 274 17.77 33.95 13.85
N ILE A 275 17.98 33.01 14.76
CA ILE A 275 18.24 33.12 16.19
C ILE A 275 18.56 34.53 16.73
N PHE A 276 17.64 35.07 17.52
CA PHE A 276 17.96 35.82 18.73
C PHE A 276 17.41 35.06 19.95
N GLU A 277 18.26 34.97 20.97
CA GLU A 277 18.17 34.16 22.18
C GLU A 277 16.91 34.40 23.02
N PHE A 278 16.33 33.34 23.60
CA PHE A 278 15.91 33.28 25.01
C PHE A 278 15.85 31.82 25.51
N PRO A 279 16.16 31.53 26.80
CA PRO A 279 16.42 30.18 27.27
C PRO A 279 15.29 29.67 28.17
N PHE A 280 14.30 28.94 27.64
CA PHE A 280 13.60 27.83 28.34
C PHE A 280 12.46 27.20 27.51
N THR A 281 12.71 26.86 26.25
CA THR A 281 11.91 25.86 25.51
C THR A 281 12.85 25.20 24.53
N SER A 282 13.01 23.87 24.65
CA SER A 282 13.91 23.09 23.80
C SER A 282 13.60 23.42 22.33
N PRO A 283 14.58 23.85 21.51
CA PRO A 283 14.34 24.09 20.09
C PRO A 283 13.82 22.78 19.50
N THR A 284 12.59 22.79 18.98
CA THR A 284 11.91 21.61 18.41
C THR A 284 12.88 20.86 17.51
N ALA A 285 13.38 19.72 18.00
CA ALA A 285 14.38 18.94 17.30
C ALA A 285 13.80 18.48 15.96
N ARG A 286 14.55 18.67 14.87
CA ARG A 286 14.24 18.00 13.60
C ARG A 286 14.12 16.51 13.90
N PHE A 287 13.13 15.84 13.31
CA PHE A 287 13.16 14.39 13.26
C PHE A 287 14.49 13.95 12.62
N SER A 288 15.35 13.31 13.42
CA SER A 288 16.78 13.18 13.11
C SER A 288 17.16 11.79 12.56
N CYS A 289 16.24 10.84 12.61
CA CYS A 289 16.46 9.46 12.20
C CYS A 289 16.24 9.30 10.68
N PRO A 290 17.22 8.81 9.90
CA PRO A 290 17.02 8.52 8.49
C PRO A 290 16.14 7.28 8.29
N LEU A 291 15.50 7.20 7.12
CA LEU A 291 14.83 5.98 6.67
C LEU A 291 15.85 4.89 6.37
N VAL A 292 15.50 3.64 6.67
CA VAL A 292 16.23 2.44 6.30
C VAL A 292 15.28 1.51 5.56
N HIS A 293 15.69 1.07 4.38
CA HIS A 293 14.91 0.22 3.48
C HIS A 293 15.84 -0.66 2.63
N ASP A 294 15.29 -1.41 1.67
CA ASP A 294 16.07 -2.19 0.70
C ASP A 294 17.21 -3.00 1.34
N LEU A 295 16.88 -3.75 2.40
CA LEU A 295 17.81 -4.65 3.11
C LEU A 295 17.50 -6.11 2.80
N PRO A 296 18.28 -6.81 1.95
CA PRO A 296 17.96 -8.18 1.56
C PRO A 296 17.92 -9.17 2.73
N TYR A 297 18.77 -8.97 3.73
CA TYR A 297 18.79 -9.77 4.94
C TYR A 297 17.66 -9.44 5.93
N CYS A 298 17.01 -8.27 5.79
CA CYS A 298 15.93 -7.78 6.64
C CYS A 298 14.82 -7.09 5.83
N PRO A 299 14.10 -7.82 4.96
CA PRO A 299 13.25 -7.19 3.94
C PRO A 299 12.03 -6.46 4.48
N GLY A 300 11.59 -6.76 5.70
CA GLY A 300 10.53 -6.01 6.38
C GLY A 300 10.97 -4.64 6.92
N VAL A 301 12.27 -4.36 7.04
CA VAL A 301 12.76 -3.07 7.54
C VAL A 301 12.49 -1.99 6.51
N SER A 302 11.62 -1.05 6.87
CA SER A 302 11.12 -0.01 5.98
C SER A 302 10.74 1.23 6.79
N TRP A 303 11.60 1.66 7.72
CA TRP A 303 11.29 2.71 8.69
C TRP A 303 12.49 3.53 9.14
N ALA A 304 12.22 4.60 9.90
CA ALA A 304 13.28 5.47 10.41
C ALA A 304 14.03 4.84 11.58
N VAL A 305 15.37 4.85 11.54
CA VAL A 305 16.23 4.19 12.54
C VAL A 305 17.18 5.20 13.17
N PRO A 306 17.48 5.13 14.49
CA PRO A 306 18.35 6.10 15.18
C PRO A 306 19.84 5.87 14.86
N ILE A 307 20.21 6.09 13.60
CA ILE A 307 21.59 6.05 13.08
C ILE A 307 21.96 7.38 12.43
N ALA A 308 23.26 7.58 12.18
CA ALA A 308 23.72 8.75 11.44
C ALA A 308 23.06 8.82 10.06
N GLN A 309 22.84 10.03 9.55
CA GLN A 309 22.27 10.25 8.21
C GLN A 309 23.19 9.67 7.12
N PRO A 310 22.61 9.17 6.00
CA PRO A 310 23.41 8.71 4.88
C PRO A 310 24.17 9.88 4.25
N THR A 311 25.28 9.57 3.58
CA THR A 311 26.03 10.59 2.85
C THR A 311 25.26 11.01 1.61
N PHE A 312 25.16 12.33 1.40
CA PHE A 312 24.60 12.90 0.17
C PHE A 312 25.26 12.24 -1.08
N PRO A 313 24.50 11.89 -2.13
CA PRO A 313 23.11 12.28 -2.42
C PRO A 313 22.02 11.32 -1.91
N ASN A 314 22.36 10.31 -1.12
CA ASN A 314 21.38 9.34 -0.65
C ASN A 314 20.41 9.98 0.36
N LEU A 315 19.11 9.76 0.18
CA LEU A 315 18.06 10.26 1.06
C LEU A 315 17.77 9.30 2.23
N ALA A 316 18.03 8.02 2.01
CA ALA A 316 17.79 6.95 2.96
C ALA A 316 18.95 5.94 2.92
N HIS A 317 19.03 5.09 3.95
CA HIS A 317 19.95 3.97 3.95
C HIS A 317 19.34 2.74 3.28
N ASP A 318 20.13 2.13 2.43
CA ASP A 318 19.92 0.84 1.79
C ASP A 318 21.02 -0.15 2.20
N ALA A 319 21.03 -1.36 1.62
CA ALA A 319 22.07 -2.35 1.90
C ALA A 319 23.50 -1.89 1.55
N HIS A 320 23.67 -0.90 0.68
CA HIS A 320 24.98 -0.41 0.23
C HIS A 320 25.53 0.70 1.13
N THR A 321 24.66 1.51 1.70
CA THR A 321 25.01 2.68 2.51
C THR A 321 24.92 2.41 4.01
N LEU A 322 24.25 1.34 4.44
CA LEU A 322 24.18 0.96 5.85
C LEU A 322 25.55 0.51 6.38
N PRO A 323 26.00 0.99 7.56
CA PRO A 323 27.28 0.60 8.13
C PRO A 323 27.43 -0.91 8.32
N SER A 324 28.59 -1.46 7.90
CA SER A 324 28.90 -2.89 8.05
C SER A 324 28.98 -3.36 9.50
N SER A 325 29.20 -2.45 10.45
CA SER A 325 29.14 -2.72 11.89
C SER A 325 27.75 -3.13 12.37
N ILE A 326 26.69 -2.78 11.63
CA ILE A 326 25.31 -3.17 11.91
C ILE A 326 24.95 -4.44 11.13
N SER A 327 25.27 -4.47 9.82
CA SER A 327 24.85 -5.58 8.95
C SER A 327 25.62 -6.88 9.19
N SER A 328 26.94 -6.83 9.41
CA SER A 328 27.77 -8.05 9.54
C SER A 328 27.38 -8.92 10.74
N PRO A 329 27.16 -8.36 11.94
CA PRO A 329 26.71 -9.17 13.08
C PRO A 329 25.32 -9.76 12.89
N LEU A 330 24.40 -9.05 12.22
CA LEU A 330 23.07 -9.59 11.91
C LEU A 330 23.15 -10.79 10.98
N LEU A 331 23.97 -10.69 9.93
CA LEU A 331 24.24 -11.81 9.03
C LEU A 331 24.86 -12.99 9.79
N GLN A 332 25.77 -12.73 10.74
CA GLN A 332 26.35 -13.77 11.58
C GLN A 332 25.31 -14.44 12.48
N TYR A 333 24.44 -13.67 13.13
CA TYR A 333 23.36 -14.23 13.96
C TYR A 333 22.39 -15.09 13.14
N LEU A 334 22.00 -14.64 11.95
CA LEU A 334 21.17 -15.42 11.03
C LEU A 334 21.88 -16.70 10.57
N THR A 335 23.17 -16.62 10.24
CA THR A 335 23.97 -17.77 9.79
C THR A 335 24.11 -18.82 10.89
N ASN A 336 24.46 -18.38 12.11
CA ASN A 336 24.60 -19.27 13.26
C ASN A 336 23.26 -19.92 13.61
N PHE A 337 22.19 -19.13 13.66
CA PHE A 337 20.84 -19.64 13.90
C PHE A 337 20.43 -20.69 12.87
N THR A 338 20.64 -20.40 11.59
CA THR A 338 20.31 -21.31 10.48
C THR A 338 21.10 -22.60 10.60
N THR A 339 22.40 -22.51 10.92
CA THR A 339 23.27 -23.67 11.14
C THR A 339 22.78 -24.52 12.31
N THR A 340 22.44 -23.89 13.44
CA THR A 340 21.90 -24.59 14.61
C THR A 340 20.56 -25.27 14.31
N LEU A 341 19.66 -24.57 13.61
CA LEU A 341 18.34 -25.08 13.24
C LEU A 341 18.43 -26.34 12.36
N THR A 342 19.42 -26.42 11.47
CA THR A 342 19.59 -27.55 10.53
C THR A 342 20.49 -28.67 11.06
N THR A 343 21.02 -28.57 12.29
CA THR A 343 21.80 -29.67 12.90
C THR A 343 21.01 -30.95 13.13
N THR A 344 19.68 -30.85 13.18
CA THR A 344 18.76 -31.97 13.36
C THR A 344 17.64 -31.90 12.32
N ALA A 345 16.98 -33.03 12.07
CA ALA A 345 15.74 -33.01 11.29
C ALA A 345 14.72 -32.08 11.96
N CYS A 346 14.03 -31.27 11.17
CA CYS A 346 13.26 -30.14 11.68
C CYS A 346 11.94 -29.96 10.92
N GLY A 347 10.98 -29.28 11.53
CA GLY A 347 9.68 -28.94 10.97
C GLY A 347 8.62 -30.02 11.17
N ARG A 348 7.84 -30.27 10.13
CA ARG A 348 6.78 -31.31 10.06
C ARG A 348 7.28 -32.71 10.33
N ASP A 349 8.56 -32.94 10.08
CA ASP A 349 9.17 -34.25 10.22
C ASP A 349 9.50 -34.60 11.68
N ILE A 350 9.60 -33.62 12.59
CA ILE A 350 10.03 -33.85 13.99
C ILE A 350 9.23 -33.08 15.04
N TYR A 351 9.18 -31.73 14.98
CA TYR A 351 8.76 -30.93 16.14
C TYR A 351 7.38 -30.27 16.01
N SER A 352 6.82 -30.14 14.80
CA SER A 352 5.52 -29.46 14.63
C SER A 352 4.78 -29.93 13.38
N PRO A 353 3.51 -30.38 13.47
CA PRO A 353 2.74 -30.78 12.29
C PRO A 353 2.36 -29.60 11.38
N ARG A 354 2.55 -28.35 11.83
CA ARG A 354 2.14 -27.12 11.12
C ARG A 354 3.29 -26.21 10.70
N GLN A 355 4.43 -26.30 11.37
CA GLN A 355 5.57 -25.39 11.14
C GLN A 355 6.71 -26.14 10.48
N THR A 356 7.42 -25.46 9.58
CA THR A 356 8.63 -25.98 8.94
C THR A 356 9.87 -25.23 9.43
N CYS A 357 11.07 -25.75 9.16
CA CYS A 357 12.31 -25.02 9.47
C CYS A 357 12.39 -23.69 8.68
N ALA A 358 11.82 -23.63 7.48
CA ALA A 358 11.74 -22.40 6.72
C ALA A 358 10.83 -21.37 7.41
N ASP A 359 9.73 -21.81 8.04
CA ASP A 359 8.86 -20.92 8.82
C ASP A 359 9.56 -20.41 10.09
N CYS A 360 10.24 -21.30 10.83
CA CYS A 360 11.06 -20.92 11.98
C CYS A 360 12.15 -19.90 11.60
N GLN A 361 12.91 -20.16 10.55
CA GLN A 361 13.97 -19.26 10.09
C GLN A 361 13.41 -17.90 9.65
N ARG A 362 12.28 -17.89 8.92
CA ARG A 362 11.61 -16.66 8.50
C ARG A 362 11.12 -15.85 9.70
N ALA A 363 10.46 -16.50 10.67
CA ALA A 363 9.96 -15.84 11.87
C ALA A 363 11.10 -15.30 12.75
N TYR A 364 12.17 -16.07 12.94
CA TYR A 364 13.37 -15.61 13.64
C TYR A 364 14.03 -14.41 12.95
N ARG A 365 14.12 -14.43 11.61
CA ARG A 365 14.62 -13.28 10.83
C ARG A 365 13.77 -12.05 11.06
N SER A 366 12.45 -12.13 10.88
CA SER A 366 11.54 -11.00 11.11
C SER A 366 11.67 -10.43 12.52
N TRP A 367 11.72 -11.30 13.54
CA TRP A 367 11.97 -10.88 14.92
C TRP A 367 13.33 -10.18 15.08
N LEU A 368 14.42 -10.82 14.62
CA LEU A 368 15.78 -10.30 14.76
C LEU A 368 15.90 -8.93 14.12
N CYS A 369 15.38 -8.75 12.90
CA CYS A 369 15.40 -7.47 12.20
C CYS A 369 14.61 -6.40 12.96
N THR A 370 13.43 -6.74 13.48
CA THR A 370 12.58 -5.80 14.23
C THR A 370 13.25 -5.33 15.53
N VAL A 371 13.96 -6.21 16.25
CA VAL A 371 14.68 -5.84 17.48
C VAL A 371 16.02 -5.17 17.20
N ALA A 372 16.67 -5.51 16.07
CA ALA A 372 17.96 -4.98 15.68
C ALA A 372 17.91 -3.57 15.10
N PHE A 373 16.80 -3.21 14.46
CA PHE A 373 16.54 -1.90 13.89
C PHE A 373 15.41 -1.19 14.68
N PRO A 374 15.72 -0.54 15.82
CA PRO A 374 14.75 0.25 16.56
C PRO A 374 14.04 1.26 15.64
N ARG A 375 12.70 1.22 15.60
CA ARG A 375 11.93 2.23 14.88
C ARG A 375 11.90 3.51 15.70
N CYS A 376 12.51 4.55 15.16
CA CYS A 376 12.48 5.90 15.67
C CYS A 376 11.16 6.55 15.24
N SER A 377 10.48 7.19 16.19
CA SER A 377 9.21 7.85 15.95
C SER A 377 9.10 9.11 16.82
N GLU A 378 7.93 9.72 16.83
CA GLU A 378 7.54 10.80 17.72
C GLU A 378 6.09 10.61 18.16
N SER A 379 5.73 11.22 19.28
CA SER A 379 4.33 11.27 19.70
C SER A 379 3.55 12.20 18.78
N ALA A 380 2.30 11.85 18.48
CA ALA A 380 1.41 12.75 17.75
C ALA A 380 1.35 14.14 18.43
N PRO A 381 1.31 15.25 17.67
CA PRO A 381 1.18 16.57 18.24
C PRO A 381 -0.09 16.63 19.09
N SER A 382 0.08 16.93 20.37
CA SER A 382 -0.98 16.86 21.37
C SER A 382 -2.12 17.83 21.06
N SER A 383 -3.31 17.33 20.72
CA SER A 383 -4.53 17.98 21.18
C SER A 383 -4.76 17.49 22.61
N SER A 384 -4.48 18.35 23.59
CA SER A 384 -4.72 18.16 25.03
C SER A 384 -4.07 16.94 25.72
N SER A 385 -2.94 17.21 26.39
CA SER A 385 -2.59 16.71 27.73
C SER A 385 -3.19 15.37 28.21
N SER A 386 -2.44 14.28 28.01
CA SER A 386 -2.42 13.17 28.98
C SER A 386 -1.08 12.42 28.89
N SER A 387 -0.06 13.04 29.47
CA SER A 387 1.11 12.34 29.96
C SER A 387 0.70 11.37 31.07
N SER A 388 0.49 10.10 30.74
CA SER A 388 0.81 9.00 31.64
C SER A 388 0.71 7.68 30.88
N SER A 389 1.82 6.94 30.95
CA SER A 389 1.88 5.50 30.79
C SER A 389 0.92 4.84 31.79
N GLN A 390 -0.33 4.66 31.39
CA GLN A 390 -1.18 3.61 31.93
C GLN A 390 -1.69 2.79 30.76
N GLN A 391 -0.99 1.68 30.52
CA GLN A 391 -1.62 0.50 29.95
C GLN A 391 -2.86 0.19 30.78
N SER A 392 -4.03 0.34 30.20
CA SER A 392 -5.27 -0.12 30.80
C SER A 392 -5.16 -1.62 31.04
N GLN A 393 -4.92 -1.99 32.30
CA GLN A 393 -5.33 -3.30 32.78
C GLN A 393 -6.86 -3.36 32.69
N ILE A 394 -7.33 -4.44 32.06
CA ILE A 394 -8.73 -4.79 31.92
C ILE A 394 -9.38 -4.80 33.31
N GLN A 395 -10.40 -3.98 33.54
CA GLN A 395 -11.47 -4.28 34.49
C GLN A 395 -12.77 -3.59 34.10
N GLY A 396 -13.87 -4.32 34.27
CA GLY A 396 -15.17 -4.09 33.66
C GLY A 396 -15.88 -2.76 33.92
N GLN A 397 -16.88 -2.54 33.07
CA GLN A 397 -18.00 -1.58 33.17
C GLN A 397 -17.74 -0.12 32.77
N GLY A 398 -18.34 0.26 31.64
CA GLY A 398 -18.59 1.65 31.25
C GLY A 398 -17.86 2.08 29.99
N GLN A 399 -18.61 2.24 28.90
CA GLN A 399 -18.12 2.70 27.60
C GLN A 399 -17.56 4.13 27.67
N GLN A 400 -16.23 4.26 27.65
CA GLN A 400 -15.53 5.33 26.94
C GLN A 400 -14.38 4.67 26.18
N GLN A 401 -14.52 4.54 24.86
CA GLN A 401 -13.45 4.02 24.00
C GLN A 401 -12.27 4.99 24.02
N GLN A 402 -11.34 4.76 24.94
CA GLN A 402 -10.03 5.40 24.91
C GLN A 402 -9.32 4.96 23.62
N GLN A 403 -8.81 5.92 22.85
CA GLN A 403 -8.01 5.57 21.68
C GLN A 403 -6.72 4.85 22.13
N PRO A 404 -6.31 3.79 21.43
CA PRO A 404 -5.09 3.07 21.76
C PRO A 404 -3.90 4.02 21.59
N LEU A 405 -3.01 4.07 22.58
CA LEU A 405 -1.76 4.82 22.50
C LEU A 405 -0.70 3.95 21.85
N SER A 406 0.18 4.51 21.02
CA SER A 406 1.33 3.76 20.48
C SER A 406 2.30 3.34 21.58
N ALA A 407 2.99 2.22 21.39
CA ALA A 407 4.03 1.69 22.28
C ALA A 407 5.34 2.49 22.19
N LEU A 408 5.25 3.80 22.38
CA LEU A 408 6.38 4.73 22.34
C LEU A 408 7.05 4.82 23.70
N VAL A 409 8.37 4.72 23.70
CA VAL A 409 9.20 4.95 24.89
C VAL A 409 10.27 6.00 24.60
N PRO A 410 10.49 6.96 25.51
CA PRO A 410 11.58 7.93 25.35
C PRO A 410 12.93 7.24 25.57
N VAL A 411 13.88 7.50 24.66
CA VAL A 411 15.26 7.02 24.77
C VAL A 411 16.18 8.23 24.89
N SER A 412 16.85 8.37 26.02
CA SER A 412 17.87 9.42 26.23
C SER A 412 19.19 9.04 25.55
N THR A 413 20.07 10.02 25.34
CA THR A 413 21.42 9.77 24.79
C THR A 413 22.26 8.85 25.67
N SER A 414 21.98 8.77 26.98
CA SER A 414 22.67 7.93 27.96
C SER A 414 21.98 6.59 28.23
N SER A 415 20.80 6.35 27.66
CA SER A 415 20.04 5.12 27.89
C SER A 415 20.75 3.91 27.26
N PRO A 416 20.70 2.73 27.91
CA PRO A 416 21.20 1.51 27.30
C PRO A 416 20.44 1.25 25.98
N ARG A 417 21.19 0.97 24.92
CA ARG A 417 20.61 0.70 23.60
C ARG A 417 20.02 -0.70 23.59
N ARG A 418 18.82 -0.85 23.00
CA ARG A 418 18.21 -2.17 22.76
C ARG A 418 19.16 -3.10 21.99
N ASN A 419 19.78 -2.56 20.96
CA ASN A 419 20.78 -3.26 20.17
C ASN A 419 22.13 -2.54 20.32
N PRO A 420 23.10 -3.13 21.05
CA PRO A 420 24.42 -2.56 21.21
C PRO A 420 25.18 -2.34 19.89
N LEU A 421 24.81 -3.08 18.83
CA LEU A 421 25.39 -2.99 17.48
C LEU A 421 25.04 -1.68 16.77
N VAL A 422 23.90 -1.08 17.10
CA VAL A 422 23.54 0.25 16.60
C VAL A 422 24.42 1.27 17.35
N PRO A 423 25.17 2.14 16.64
CA PRO A 423 25.95 3.18 17.27
C PRO A 423 25.11 4.06 18.19
N GLN A 424 25.75 4.69 19.19
CA GLN A 424 25.06 5.63 20.05
C GLN A 424 24.56 6.82 19.24
N PHE A 425 23.25 7.03 19.28
CA PHE A 425 22.62 8.15 18.61
C PHE A 425 22.85 9.42 19.43
N GLY A 426 23.33 10.47 18.77
CA GLY A 426 23.74 11.71 19.44
C GLY A 426 22.59 12.56 19.98
N THR A 427 21.34 12.14 19.78
CA THR A 427 20.13 12.86 20.20
C THR A 427 19.15 11.92 20.89
N SER A 428 18.31 12.48 21.77
CA SER A 428 17.16 11.75 22.33
C SER A 428 16.09 11.56 21.28
N TYR A 429 15.39 10.42 21.32
CA TYR A 429 14.32 10.08 20.37
C TYR A 429 13.22 9.27 21.06
N GLN A 430 12.04 9.18 20.44
CA GLN A 430 11.04 8.20 20.86
C GLN A 430 11.25 6.91 20.08
N GLN A 431 11.32 5.78 20.78
CA GLN A 431 11.38 4.47 20.17
C GLN A 431 10.00 3.84 20.15
N LEU A 432 9.54 3.38 18.99
CA LEU A 432 8.41 2.48 18.91
C LEU A 432 8.87 1.05 19.22
N LEU A 433 8.30 0.47 20.28
CA LEU A 433 8.65 -0.89 20.70
C LEU A 433 8.20 -1.93 19.66
N PRO A 434 8.98 -3.02 19.45
CA PRO A 434 8.55 -4.18 18.67
C PRO A 434 7.23 -4.75 19.18
N CYS A 435 6.34 -5.18 18.31
CA CYS A 435 5.15 -5.93 18.71
C CYS A 435 5.58 -7.26 19.34
N LEU A 436 5.04 -7.63 20.50
CA LEU A 436 5.36 -8.90 21.17
C LEU A 436 5.07 -10.10 20.25
N GLU A 437 4.09 -9.96 19.36
CA GLU A 437 3.69 -10.95 18.37
C GLU A 437 4.81 -11.31 17.40
N THR A 438 5.76 -10.41 17.10
CA THR A 438 6.95 -10.75 16.30
C THR A 438 7.84 -11.77 17.02
N CYS A 439 8.01 -11.62 18.34
CA CYS A 439 8.71 -12.60 19.17
C CYS A 439 7.91 -13.90 19.24
N ASN A 440 6.62 -13.82 19.58
CA ASN A 440 5.78 -15.00 19.71
C ASN A 440 5.69 -15.79 18.41
N ALA A 441 5.75 -15.14 17.25
CA ALA A 441 5.80 -15.82 15.95
C ALA A 441 7.05 -16.70 15.82
N ALA A 442 8.22 -16.21 16.25
CA ALA A 442 9.44 -17.00 16.28
C ALA A 442 9.37 -18.14 17.31
N ASP A 443 8.88 -17.87 18.52
CA ASP A 443 8.70 -18.87 19.58
C ASP A 443 7.77 -20.01 19.15
N ARG A 444 6.63 -19.68 18.50
CA ARG A 444 5.67 -20.67 17.98
C ARG A 444 6.20 -21.46 16.78
N ALA A 445 7.03 -20.84 15.94
CA ALA A 445 7.52 -21.46 14.72
C ALA A 445 8.71 -22.38 14.96
N CYS A 446 9.49 -22.15 16.01
CA CYS A 446 10.78 -22.80 16.21
C CYS A 446 10.77 -23.99 17.19
N PRO A 447 11.71 -24.93 17.03
CA PRO A 447 11.83 -26.08 17.94
C PRO A 447 12.32 -25.67 19.33
N THR A 448 11.84 -26.41 20.35
CA THR A 448 12.15 -26.14 21.76
C THR A 448 13.63 -26.28 22.12
N PHE A 449 14.42 -27.07 21.38
CA PHE A 449 15.85 -27.24 21.65
C PHE A 449 16.67 -25.96 21.45
N LEU A 450 16.16 -25.00 20.66
CA LEU A 450 16.80 -23.69 20.48
C LEU A 450 16.67 -22.81 21.73
N GLY A 451 15.76 -23.14 22.65
CA GLY A 451 15.57 -22.39 23.88
C GLY A 451 15.06 -20.96 23.68
N PHE A 452 14.58 -20.62 22.47
CA PHE A 452 13.96 -19.33 22.19
C PHE A 452 12.72 -19.17 23.07
N LYS A 453 12.59 -18.02 23.75
CA LYS A 453 11.48 -17.73 24.66
C LYS A 453 11.17 -16.25 24.65
N CYS A 454 9.89 -15.92 24.62
CA CYS A 454 9.42 -14.54 24.70
C CYS A 454 9.03 -14.13 26.12
N PRO A 455 9.14 -12.85 26.47
CA PRO A 455 8.57 -12.32 27.70
C PRO A 455 7.05 -12.57 27.75
N THR A 456 6.54 -12.83 28.94
CA THR A 456 5.10 -13.09 29.13
C THR A 456 4.35 -11.77 29.35
N LYS A 457 3.18 -11.65 28.73
CA LYS A 457 2.34 -10.44 28.72
C LYS A 457 2.03 -9.89 30.13
N ARG A 458 1.96 -10.76 31.15
CA ARG A 458 1.47 -10.45 32.49
C ARG A 458 2.49 -9.83 33.45
N PHE A 459 3.79 -9.93 33.19
CA PHE A 459 4.82 -9.46 34.14
C PHE A 459 5.51 -8.19 33.67
N ASN A 460 6.35 -8.28 32.63
CA ASN A 460 7.21 -7.18 32.20
C ASN A 460 7.43 -7.11 30.68
N ALA A 461 6.60 -7.79 29.87
CA ALA A 461 6.72 -7.74 28.42
C ALA A 461 6.58 -6.30 27.87
N ASN A 462 5.78 -5.47 28.54
CA ASN A 462 5.53 -4.07 28.18
C ASN A 462 6.77 -3.16 28.30
N GLU A 463 7.80 -3.56 29.05
CA GLU A 463 9.06 -2.79 29.14
C GLU A 463 9.90 -2.90 27.85
N SER A 464 9.72 -3.99 27.11
CA SER A 464 10.56 -4.33 25.96
C SER A 464 9.79 -4.56 24.65
N TYR A 465 8.47 -4.72 24.70
CA TYR A 465 7.59 -4.94 23.56
C TYR A 465 6.27 -4.17 23.71
N GLY A 466 5.64 -3.84 22.58
CA GLY A 466 4.24 -3.45 22.53
C GLY A 466 3.35 -4.68 22.75
N VAL A 467 2.40 -4.58 23.67
CA VAL A 467 1.51 -5.69 24.07
C VAL A 467 0.05 -5.27 23.93
N GLY A 468 -0.78 -6.13 23.36
CA GLY A 468 -2.24 -5.94 23.30
C GLY A 468 -2.76 -5.20 22.07
N TYR A 469 -1.90 -4.96 21.06
CA TYR A 469 -2.30 -4.31 19.81
C TYR A 469 -2.82 -5.32 18.78
N ILE A 470 -2.06 -6.38 18.53
CA ILE A 470 -2.42 -7.40 17.54
C ILE A 470 -3.16 -8.56 18.19
N ASP A 471 -2.54 -9.24 19.16
CA ASP A 471 -3.17 -10.34 19.90
C ASP A 471 -3.78 -9.81 21.19
N SER A 472 -4.89 -10.40 21.64
CA SER A 472 -5.55 -9.98 22.88
C SER A 472 -4.69 -10.33 24.11
N GLY A 473 -5.12 -9.87 25.29
CA GLY A 473 -4.51 -10.31 26.56
C GLY A 473 -4.79 -11.78 26.90
N GLU A 474 -5.76 -12.39 26.21
CA GLU A 474 -6.21 -13.76 26.41
C GLU A 474 -5.36 -14.75 25.60
N GLU A 475 -5.19 -15.96 26.14
CA GLU A 475 -4.38 -16.98 25.49
C GLU A 475 -5.11 -17.56 24.28
N GLY A 476 -4.42 -17.61 23.13
CA GLY A 476 -4.93 -18.24 21.91
C GLY A 476 -5.73 -17.30 20.99
N GLU A 477 -5.99 -16.06 21.38
CA GLU A 477 -6.71 -15.09 20.55
C GLU A 477 -5.77 -14.26 19.68
N GLN A 478 -5.68 -14.65 18.40
CA GLN A 478 -4.94 -13.90 17.38
C GLN A 478 -5.81 -12.81 16.77
N GLY A 479 -5.25 -11.62 16.55
CA GLY A 479 -5.99 -10.50 15.97
C GLY A 479 -7.06 -9.89 16.89
N GLY A 480 -7.19 -10.39 18.13
CA GLY A 480 -8.13 -9.90 19.15
C GLY A 480 -7.60 -8.71 19.96
N GLY A 481 -6.42 -8.17 19.63
CA GLY A 481 -5.86 -6.98 20.27
C GLY A 481 -6.72 -5.74 20.01
N MET A 482 -6.48 -4.67 20.77
CA MET A 482 -7.30 -3.45 20.72
C MET A 482 -7.45 -2.86 19.32
N THR A 483 -6.43 -3.04 18.47
CA THR A 483 -6.39 -2.55 17.10
C THR A 483 -6.44 -3.68 16.06
N GLY A 484 -6.25 -4.93 16.48
CA GLY A 484 -6.16 -6.12 15.63
C GLY A 484 -4.94 -6.16 14.69
N ALA A 485 -4.15 -5.08 14.63
CA ALA A 485 -3.01 -4.91 13.74
C ALA A 485 -1.98 -3.94 14.35
N ALA A 486 -0.74 -4.00 13.85
CA ALA A 486 0.36 -3.13 14.27
C ALA A 486 0.23 -1.70 13.73
N GLN A 487 -0.44 -1.56 12.59
CA GLN A 487 -0.59 -0.32 11.85
C GLN A 487 -1.89 -0.38 11.04
N ASP A 488 -2.49 0.78 10.82
CA ASP A 488 -3.72 0.92 10.06
C ASP A 488 -3.54 1.76 8.78
N ARG A 489 -4.60 1.89 7.96
CA ARG A 489 -4.57 2.68 6.72
C ARG A 489 -4.73 4.20 6.94
N TRP A 490 -4.94 4.63 8.16
CA TRP A 490 -5.15 6.03 8.54
C TRP A 490 -3.85 6.67 9.06
N GLY A 491 -2.73 5.94 8.99
CA GLY A 491 -1.40 6.42 9.33
C GLY A 491 -1.01 6.14 10.78
N ASN A 492 -1.85 5.44 11.55
CA ASN A 492 -1.52 5.10 12.93
C ASN A 492 -0.65 3.86 12.99
N VAL A 493 0.41 3.93 13.80
CA VAL A 493 1.33 2.81 14.05
C VAL A 493 1.45 2.60 15.55
N TRP A 494 1.10 1.41 16.01
CA TRP A 494 0.95 1.09 17.42
C TRP A 494 2.14 0.34 18.01
N CYS A 495 2.78 -0.51 17.23
CA CYS A 495 4.02 -1.20 17.57
C CYS A 495 4.79 -1.55 16.29
N ASN A 496 6.09 -1.84 16.41
CA ASN A 496 6.92 -2.17 15.25
C ASN A 496 6.82 -3.67 14.91
N ALA A 497 6.24 -4.02 13.75
CA ALA A 497 5.94 -5.41 13.41
C ALA A 497 6.83 -6.05 12.33
N GLY A 498 7.78 -5.31 11.75
CA GLY A 498 8.58 -5.85 10.65
C GLY A 498 7.73 -6.05 9.40
#